data_AF-A0A1R3J2M9-F1
#
_entry.id   AF-A0A1R3J2M9-F1
#
_cell.length_a   1.000
_cell.length_b   1.000
_cell.length_c   1.000
_cell.angle_alpha   90.00
_cell.angle_beta   90.00
_cell.angle_gamma   90.00
#
_symmetry.space_group_name_H-M   'P 1'
#
loop_
_entity.id
_entity.type
_entity.pdbx_description
1 polymer ?
#
loop_
_entity_poly.entity_id
_entity_poly.type
_entity_poly.pdbx_seq_one_letter_code
_entity_poly.pdbx_strand_id
1 'polypeptide(L)'
;MATAALTCDDVEREVSPCVTHVNSMGKKAEVECCKGARTLNKMAQTPADHREACKCIKNILHRMRESEEGLTGEMESFAGTLPGKCGAINVPYKISLSTNCDD
;
A
#
# COMPACT_ATOMS: atom_id res chain seq x y z
N MET A 1 24.32 8.21 8.31
CA MET A 1 23.35 8.43 7.21
C MET A 1 22.04 8.82 7.87
N ALA A 2 21.44 9.95 7.49
CA ALA A 2 20.12 10.32 8.01
C ALA A 2 19.09 9.42 7.34
N THR A 3 18.50 8.48 8.08
CA THR A 3 17.27 7.81 7.65
C THR A 3 16.17 8.86 7.71
N ALA A 4 15.80 9.43 6.57
CA ALA A 4 14.60 10.25 6.50
C ALA A 4 13.43 9.38 6.97
N ALA A 5 12.68 9.88 7.95
CA ALA A 5 11.47 9.21 8.39
C ALA A 5 10.53 9.04 7.20
N LEU A 6 9.97 7.84 7.03
CA LEU A 6 9.00 7.59 5.98
C LEU A 6 7.82 8.56 6.14
N THR A 7 7.40 9.20 5.05
CA THR A 7 6.23 10.11 5.04
C THR A 7 5.07 9.52 4.24
N CYS A 8 3.84 9.99 4.47
CA CYS A 8 2.72 9.59 3.62
C CYS A 8 2.89 9.99 2.16
N ASP A 9 3.56 11.10 1.86
CA ASP A 9 3.83 11.51 0.49
C ASP A 9 4.79 10.52 -0.20
N ASP A 10 5.79 10.01 0.52
CA ASP A 10 6.65 8.94 0.01
C ASP A 10 5.84 7.66 -0.25
N VAL A 11 4.99 7.26 0.70
CA VAL A 11 4.12 6.08 0.54
C VAL A 11 3.25 6.22 -0.70
N GLU A 12 2.55 7.36 -0.83
CA GLU A 12 1.64 7.64 -1.94
C GLU A 12 2.36 7.66 -3.28
N ARG A 13 3.58 8.23 -3.36
CA ARG A 13 4.39 8.19 -4.57
C ARG A 13 4.71 6.76 -4.99
N GLU A 14 5.13 5.92 -4.05
CA GLU A 14 5.50 4.54 -4.35
C GLU A 14 4.27 3.68 -4.70
N VAL A 15 3.12 3.88 -4.05
CA VAL A 15 1.92 3.05 -4.29
C VAL A 15 0.92 3.62 -5.29
N SER A 16 1.13 4.82 -5.83
CA SER A 16 0.32 5.40 -6.91
C SER A 16 0.01 4.41 -8.05
N PRO A 17 0.98 3.69 -8.64
CA PRO A 17 0.68 2.68 -9.67
C PRO A 17 -0.17 1.50 -9.15
N CYS A 18 -0.13 1.22 -7.85
CA CYS A 18 -0.98 0.19 -7.24
C CYS A 18 -2.45 0.57 -7.21
N VAL A 19 -2.79 1.86 -7.14
CA VAL A 19 -4.20 2.31 -7.26
C VAL A 19 -4.77 1.89 -8.62
N THR A 20 -4.03 2.16 -9.71
CA THR A 20 -4.42 1.73 -11.06
C THR A 20 -4.47 0.19 -11.18
N HIS A 21 -3.52 -0.51 -10.55
CA HIS A 21 -3.50 -1.97 -10.56
C HIS A 21 -4.72 -2.57 -9.85
N VAL A 22 -5.09 -2.03 -8.68
CA VAL A 22 -6.27 -2.45 -7.91
C VAL A 22 -7.56 -2.11 -8.65
N ASN A 23 -7.73 -0.89 -9.16
CA ASN A 23 -8.93 -0.50 -9.92
C ASN A 23 -9.13 -1.36 -11.18
N SER A 24 -8.02 -1.75 -11.82
CA SER A 24 -8.07 -2.64 -12.99
C SER A 24 -8.18 -4.12 -12.65
N MET A 25 -8.29 -4.49 -11.36
CA MET A 25 -8.29 -5.87 -10.87
C MET A 25 -7.11 -6.69 -11.41
N GLY A 26 -5.94 -6.06 -11.43
CA GLY A 26 -4.68 -6.69 -11.83
C GLY A 26 -4.32 -6.52 -13.32
N LYS A 27 -5.19 -5.96 -14.16
CA LYS A 27 -4.99 -5.92 -15.62
C LYS A 27 -3.98 -4.88 -16.10
N LYS A 28 -3.67 -3.87 -15.28
CA LYS A 28 -2.76 -2.76 -15.62
C LYS A 28 -1.76 -2.51 -14.49
N ALA A 29 -0.63 -1.89 -14.81
CA ALA A 29 0.33 -1.37 -13.83
C ALA A 29 0.91 -2.38 -12.82
N GLU A 30 0.87 -3.69 -13.09
CA GLU A 30 1.41 -4.72 -12.19
C GLU A 30 2.89 -4.53 -11.89
N VAL A 31 3.71 -4.36 -12.94
CA VAL A 31 5.16 -4.22 -12.82
C VAL A 31 5.54 -2.99 -11.99
N GLU A 32 4.90 -1.85 -12.26
CA GLU A 32 5.16 -0.60 -11.54
C GLU A 32 4.63 -0.66 -10.11
N CYS A 33 3.45 -1.24 -9.89
CA CYS A 33 2.92 -1.45 -8.55
C CYS A 33 3.86 -2.33 -7.71
N CYS A 34 4.31 -3.47 -8.24
CA CYS A 34 5.21 -4.35 -7.50
C CYS A 34 6.60 -3.76 -7.32
N LYS A 35 7.05 -2.89 -8.21
CA LYS A 35 8.28 -2.11 -8.01
C LYS A 35 8.11 -1.15 -6.82
N GLY A 36 7.04 -0.35 -6.81
CA GLY A 36 6.72 0.57 -5.73
C GLY A 36 6.55 -0.12 -4.38
N ALA A 37 5.78 -1.21 -4.33
CA ALA A 37 5.58 -2.02 -3.12
C ALA A 37 6.91 -2.54 -2.53
N ARG A 38 7.84 -2.98 -3.39
CA ARG A 38 9.18 -3.42 -2.96
C ARG A 38 10.06 -2.27 -2.50
N THR A 39 9.98 -1.11 -3.15
CA THR A 39 10.70 0.10 -2.70
C THR A 39 10.20 0.52 -1.33
N LEU A 40 8.89 0.63 -1.16
CA LEU A 40 8.27 0.98 0.12
C LEU A 40 8.67 -0.01 1.22
N ASN A 41 8.67 -1.31 0.93
CA ASN A 41 9.13 -2.34 1.86
C ASN A 41 10.62 -2.22 2.23
N LYS A 42 11.46 -1.61 1.39
CA LYS A 42 12.87 -1.32 1.72
C LYS A 42 13.02 -0.04 2.53
N MET A 43 12.11 0.91 2.37
CA MET A 43 12.07 2.17 3.13
C MET A 43 11.50 1.94 4.54
N ALA A 44 10.46 1.13 4.67
CA ALA A 44 9.86 0.77 5.94
C ALA A 44 10.69 -0.32 6.64
N GLN A 45 11.69 0.09 7.39
CA GLN A 45 12.59 -0.84 8.12
C GLN A 45 12.32 -0.88 9.62
N THR A 46 11.72 0.18 10.17
CA THR A 46 11.46 0.28 11.61
C THR A 46 9.96 0.10 11.90
N PRO A 47 9.59 -0.30 13.14
CA PRO A 47 8.19 -0.34 13.54
C PRO A 47 7.48 1.00 13.38
N ALA A 48 8.18 2.12 13.54
CA ALA A 48 7.62 3.45 13.31
C ALA A 48 7.26 3.65 11.83
N ASP A 49 8.15 3.26 10.91
CA ASP A 49 7.87 3.35 9.47
C ASP A 49 6.73 2.41 9.06
N HIS A 50 6.65 1.20 9.62
CA HIS A 50 5.54 0.28 9.34
C HIS A 50 4.20 0.85 9.78
N ARG A 51 4.14 1.48 10.97
CA ARG A 51 2.92 2.15 11.44
C ARG A 51 2.53 3.32 10.55
N GLU A 52 3.51 4.13 10.15
CA GLU A 52 3.26 5.25 9.25
C GLU A 52 2.78 4.76 7.88
N ALA A 53 3.48 3.82 7.26
CA ALA A 53 3.08 3.18 6.01
C ALA A 53 1.65 2.61 6.09
N CYS A 54 1.32 1.92 7.18
CA CYS A 54 -0.02 1.38 7.41
C CYS A 54 -1.09 2.49 7.40
N LYS A 55 -0.86 3.58 8.16
CA LYS A 55 -1.79 4.72 8.25
C LYS A 55 -1.98 5.38 6.90
N CYS A 56 -0.90 5.58 6.15
CA CYS A 56 -0.95 6.19 4.83
C CYS A 56 -1.68 5.30 3.81
N ILE A 57 -1.38 4.01 3.75
CA ILE A 57 -2.07 3.05 2.87
C ILE A 57 -3.56 2.98 3.20
N LYS A 58 -3.92 2.97 4.48
CA LYS A 58 -5.32 3.00 4.93
C LYS A 58 -6.04 4.26 4.42
N ASN A 59 -5.40 5.42 4.53
CA ASN A 59 -5.96 6.67 3.98
C ASN A 59 -6.14 6.63 2.46
N ILE A 60 -5.21 6.00 1.73
CA ILE A 60 -5.33 5.81 0.27
C ILE A 60 -6.55 4.94 -0.05
N LEU A 61 -6.74 3.83 0.66
CA LEU A 61 -7.93 2.98 0.49
C LEU A 61 -9.24 3.74 0.79
N HIS A 62 -9.24 4.60 1.82
CA HIS A 62 -10.39 5.47 2.10
C HIS A 62 -10.69 6.41 0.93
N ARG A 63 -9.67 7.06 0.35
CA ARG A 63 -9.84 7.92 -0.83
C ARG A 63 -10.33 7.14 -2.05
N MET A 64 -9.84 5.92 -2.26
CA MET A 64 -10.35 5.04 -3.32
C MET A 64 -11.84 4.74 -3.11
N ARG A 65 -12.25 4.49 -1.86
CA ARG A 65 -13.65 4.23 -1.51
C ARG A 65 -14.55 5.44 -1.78
N GLU A 66 -14.05 6.64 -1.54
CA GLU A 66 -14.77 7.90 -1.76
C GLU A 66 -14.73 8.38 -3.23
N SER A 67 -13.87 7.81 -4.05
CA SER A 67 -13.77 8.12 -5.48
C SER A 67 -14.98 7.63 -6.28
N GLU A 68 -15.20 8.19 -7.47
CA GLU A 68 -16.29 7.80 -8.38
C GLU A 68 -16.22 6.32 -8.79
N GLU A 69 -15.01 5.76 -8.92
CA GLU A 69 -14.78 4.34 -9.23
C GLU A 69 -15.17 3.45 -8.03
N GLY A 70 -15.06 3.99 -6.81
CA GLY A 70 -15.30 3.29 -5.56
C GLY A 70 -14.24 2.23 -5.25
N LEU A 71 -14.27 1.73 -4.02
CA LEU A 71 -13.51 0.56 -3.58
C LEU A 71 -14.51 -0.55 -3.22
N THR A 72 -14.47 -1.65 -3.97
CA THR A 72 -15.26 -2.84 -3.66
C THR A 72 -14.53 -3.78 -2.71
N GLY A 73 -15.26 -4.70 -2.06
CA GLY A 73 -14.63 -5.72 -1.19
C GLY A 73 -13.68 -6.66 -1.95
N GLU A 74 -13.91 -6.88 -3.24
CA GLU A 74 -13.02 -7.66 -4.11
C GLU A 74 -11.71 -6.91 -4.38
N MET A 75 -11.79 -5.60 -4.64
CA MET A 75 -10.60 -4.74 -4.81
C MET A 75 -9.78 -4.68 -3.53
N GLU A 76 -10.42 -4.53 -2.37
CA GLU A 76 -9.75 -4.54 -1.08
C GLU A 76 -9.07 -5.89 -0.81
N SER A 77 -9.78 -7.00 -1.06
CA SER A 77 -9.21 -8.35 -0.95
C SER A 77 -8.02 -8.54 -1.88
N PHE A 78 -8.12 -8.04 -3.11
CA PHE A 78 -7.04 -8.07 -4.09
C PHE A 78 -5.82 -7.26 -3.62
N ALA A 79 -6.02 -6.04 -3.12
CA ALA A 79 -4.97 -5.19 -2.54
C ALA A 79 -4.24 -5.90 -1.39
N GLY A 80 -4.98 -6.62 -0.53
CA GLY A 80 -4.44 -7.47 0.53
C GLY A 80 -3.48 -8.56 0.05
N THR A 81 -3.58 -9.02 -1.21
CA THR A 81 -2.68 -10.04 -1.78
C THR A 81 -1.40 -9.46 -2.37
N LEU A 82 -1.34 -8.15 -2.62
CA LEU A 82 -0.23 -7.52 -3.33
C LEU A 82 1.11 -7.64 -2.61
N PRO A 83 1.23 -7.51 -1.27
CA PRO A 83 2.51 -7.66 -0.60
C PRO A 83 3.16 -9.03 -0.90
N GLY A 84 2.38 -10.11 -0.79
CA GLY A 84 2.84 -11.45 -1.11
C GLY A 84 3.17 -11.63 -2.60
N LYS A 85 2.28 -11.18 -3.49
CA LYS A 85 2.49 -11.28 -4.95
C LYS A 85 3.71 -10.50 -5.44
N CYS A 86 3.95 -9.33 -4.86
CA CYS A 86 5.04 -8.45 -5.24
C CYS A 86 6.37 -8.75 -4.51
N GLY A 87 6.40 -9.74 -3.60
CA GLY A 87 7.59 -10.07 -2.82
C GLY A 87 7.95 -9.02 -1.76
N ALA A 88 6.99 -8.23 -1.29
CA ALA A 88 7.12 -7.39 -0.10
C ALA A 88 6.84 -8.25 1.14
N ILE A 89 7.90 -8.92 1.62
CA ILE A 89 7.80 -9.98 2.64
C ILE A 89 7.74 -9.40 4.07
N ASN A 90 8.12 -8.13 4.26
CA ASN A 90 8.25 -7.52 5.59
C ASN A 90 7.04 -6.65 5.95
N VAL A 91 5.83 -7.09 5.61
CA VAL A 91 4.59 -6.36 5.93
C VAL A 91 3.86 -7.09 7.07
N PRO A 92 3.93 -6.61 8.32
CA PRO A 92 3.39 -7.31 9.49
C PRO A 92 1.86 -7.16 9.66
N TYR A 93 1.18 -6.50 8.71
CA TYR A 93 -0.24 -6.20 8.77
C TYR A 93 -0.95 -6.57 7.47
N LYS A 94 -2.27 -6.74 7.54
CA LYS A 94 -3.11 -6.89 6.34
C LYS A 94 -3.36 -5.52 5.73
N ILE A 95 -3.45 -5.43 4.40
CA ILE A 95 -3.90 -4.20 3.73
C ILE A 95 -5.42 -4.24 3.65
N SER A 96 -6.10 -3.52 4.54
CA SER A 96 -7.55 -3.33 4.55
C SER A 96 -7.93 -2.02 5.25
N LEU A 97 -9.14 -1.53 5.01
CA LEU A 97 -9.74 -0.40 5.72
C LEU A 97 -9.93 -0.68 7.21
N SER A 98 -10.09 -1.95 7.57
CA SER A 98 -10.24 -2.42 8.95
C SER A 98 -8.93 -2.65 9.70
N THR A 99 -7.79 -2.52 9.02
CA THR A 99 -6.48 -2.73 9.66
C THR A 99 -6.25 -1.76 10.81
N ASN A 100 -5.79 -2.32 11.92
CA ASN A 100 -5.25 -1.56 13.03
C ASN A 100 -3.77 -1.27 12.78
N CYS A 101 -3.41 0.01 12.71
CA CYS A 101 -2.05 0.47 12.41
C CYS A 101 -1.25 0.87 13.65
N ASP A 102 -1.79 0.62 14.84
CA ASP A 102 -1.15 0.96 16.12
C ASP A 102 -0.60 -0.30 16.85
N ASP A 103 -0.70 -1.47 16.22
CA ASP A 103 -0.16 -2.74 16.71
C ASP A 103 1.35 -2.90 16.42
#